data_AF-A0A2A3TD98-F1
#
_entry.id   AF-A0A2A3TD98-F1
#
_cell.length_a   1.000
_cell.length_b   1.000
_cell.length_c   1.000
_cell.angle_alpha   90.00
_cell.angle_beta   90.00
_cell.angle_gamma   90.00
#
_symmetry.space_group_name_H-M   'P 1'
#
loop_
_entity.id
_entity.type
_entity.pdbx_description
1 polymer ?
#
loop_
_entity_poly.entity_id
_entity_poly.type
_entity_poly.pdbx_seq_one_letter_code
_entity_poly.pdbx_strand_id
1 'polypeptide(L)'
;MPSLTYQIQDEYCPEKQYDVHIRKQIATCLSLFKKGEQIHIYEFARKYQNQLTKSDDLEVARNVVGKSVAIGKQLGFITKVESEHISFENFLKIDTVSHLKNQLRKNRYKHKEVSRSEYSGTQQGYLYTLWRFHKWLVSKEFSCTIIISTG
;
A
#
# COMPACT_ATOMS: atom_id res chain seq x y z
N MET A 1 -4.86 5.19 3.35
CA MET A 1 -3.51 4.60 3.19
C MET A 1 -3.39 4.12 1.75
N PRO A 2 -2.23 4.22 1.06
CA PRO A 2 -2.10 3.63 -0.26
C PRO A 2 -2.37 2.13 -0.14
N SER A 3 -3.49 1.68 -0.68
CA SER A 3 -3.91 0.30 -0.65
C SER A 3 -2.98 -0.46 -1.60
N LEU A 4 -2.20 -1.38 -1.06
CA LEU A 4 -1.43 -2.32 -1.88
C LEU A 4 -2.43 -3.09 -2.76
N THR A 5 -2.30 -2.94 -4.08
CA THR A 5 -3.08 -3.69 -5.06
C THR A 5 -2.39 -5.01 -5.34
N TYR A 6 -3.17 -6.07 -5.40
CA TYR A 6 -2.70 -7.41 -5.74
C TYR A 6 -3.49 -7.92 -6.93
N GLN A 7 -2.80 -8.58 -7.86
CA GLN A 7 -3.41 -9.23 -9.02
C GLN A 7 -3.39 -10.74 -8.83
N ILE A 8 -4.56 -11.35 -9.02
CA ILE A 8 -4.75 -12.79 -8.93
C ILE A 8 -4.41 -13.39 -10.30
N GLN A 9 -3.34 -14.18 -10.35
CA GLN A 9 -2.84 -14.80 -11.58
C GLN A 9 -3.55 -16.13 -11.87
N ASP A 10 -3.86 -16.89 -10.81
CA ASP A 10 -4.49 -18.20 -10.92
C ASP A 10 -5.51 -18.44 -9.80
N GLU A 11 -6.39 -19.41 -10.03
CA GLU A 11 -7.43 -19.81 -9.08
C GLU A 11 -6.88 -20.76 -8.02
N TYR A 12 -7.38 -20.61 -6.80
CA TYR A 12 -7.08 -21.54 -5.72
C TYR A 12 -7.82 -22.86 -5.91
N CYS A 13 -7.09 -23.97 -5.91
CA CYS A 13 -7.65 -25.31 -6.02
C CYS A 13 -7.56 -26.03 -4.66
N PRO A 14 -8.66 -26.20 -3.92
CA PRO A 14 -8.63 -26.81 -2.59
C PRO A 14 -8.22 -28.29 -2.59
N GLU A 15 -8.32 -28.97 -3.73
CA GLU A 15 -7.95 -30.38 -3.90
C GLU A 15 -6.44 -30.56 -4.14
N LYS A 16 -5.75 -29.49 -4.53
CA LYS A 16 -4.31 -29.53 -4.77
C LYS A 16 -3.57 -29.62 -3.43
N GLN A 17 -2.62 -30.55 -3.33
CA GLN A 17 -1.68 -30.56 -2.23
C GLN A 17 -0.71 -29.38 -2.40
N TYR A 18 -0.70 -28.51 -1.39
CA TYR A 18 0.26 -27.42 -1.27
C TYR A 18 1.26 -27.77 -0.17
N ASP A 19 2.52 -27.37 -0.35
CA ASP A 19 3.58 -27.57 0.65
C ASP A 19 3.42 -26.70 1.91
N VAL A 20 2.30 -25.95 2.00
CA VAL A 20 2.01 -25.02 3.10
C VAL A 20 0.71 -25.44 3.76
N HIS A 21 0.70 -25.46 5.09
CA HIS A 21 -0.52 -25.70 5.85
C HIS A 21 -1.49 -24.51 5.74
N ILE A 22 -2.62 -24.71 5.05
CA ILE A 22 -3.65 -23.69 4.84
C ILE A 22 -4.79 -23.92 5.85
N ARG A 23 -5.01 -22.96 6.75
CA ARG A 23 -6.16 -22.98 7.68
C ARG A 23 -7.47 -22.80 6.91
N LYS A 24 -8.56 -23.42 7.38
CA LYS A 24 -9.90 -23.35 6.75
C LYS A 24 -10.33 -21.92 6.38
N GLN A 25 -10.18 -20.98 7.31
CA GLN A 25 -10.57 -19.58 7.09
C GLN A 25 -9.78 -18.90 5.96
N ILE A 26 -8.49 -19.26 5.80
CA ILE A 26 -7.65 -18.76 4.73
C ILE A 26 -8.05 -19.45 3.42
N ALA A 27 -8.28 -20.77 3.42
CA ALA A 27 -8.77 -21.48 2.24
C ALA A 27 -10.10 -20.91 1.73
N THR A 28 -11.03 -20.55 2.62
CA THR A 28 -12.26 -19.84 2.27
C THR A 28 -11.96 -18.50 1.60
N CYS A 29 -11.07 -17.69 2.17
CA CYS A 29 -10.68 -16.43 1.55
C CYS A 29 -10.03 -16.62 0.17
N LEU A 30 -9.16 -17.63 0.03
CA LEU A 30 -8.48 -17.96 -1.22
C LEU A 30 -9.47 -18.39 -2.30
N SER A 31 -10.51 -19.15 -1.94
CA SER A 31 -11.58 -19.54 -2.88
C SER A 31 -12.45 -18.38 -3.37
N LEU A 32 -12.43 -17.24 -2.68
CA LEU A 32 -13.15 -16.03 -3.10
C LEU A 32 -12.36 -15.21 -4.14
N PHE A 33 -11.07 -15.49 -4.33
CA PHE A 33 -10.25 -14.80 -5.32
C PHE A 33 -10.57 -15.31 -6.73
N LYS A 34 -10.87 -14.38 -7.64
CA LYS A 34 -11.13 -14.70 -9.04
C LYS A 34 -9.90 -14.43 -9.88
N LYS A 35 -9.58 -15.34 -10.79
CA LYS A 35 -8.48 -15.16 -11.74
C LYS A 35 -8.68 -13.88 -12.56
N GLY A 36 -7.60 -13.09 -12.69
CA GLY A 36 -7.61 -11.81 -13.39
C GLY A 36 -8.13 -10.62 -12.57
N GLU A 37 -8.68 -10.84 -11.37
CA GLU A 37 -9.15 -9.76 -10.51
C GLU A 37 -7.98 -9.01 -9.85
N GLN A 38 -8.15 -7.70 -9.68
CA GLN A 38 -7.30 -6.88 -8.83
C GLN A 38 -8.01 -6.63 -7.50
N ILE A 39 -7.32 -6.92 -6.40
CA ILE A 39 -7.87 -6.77 -5.06
C ILE A 39 -7.08 -5.75 -4.24
N HIS A 40 -7.83 -4.94 -3.49
CA HIS A 40 -7.32 -4.14 -2.39
C HIS A 40 -7.73 -4.81 -1.08
N ILE A 41 -6.77 -5.08 -0.20
CA ILE A 41 -7.02 -5.83 1.06
C ILE A 41 -8.19 -5.24 1.87
N TYR A 42 -8.21 -3.91 2.03
CA TYR A 42 -9.22 -3.24 2.84
C TYR A 42 -10.62 -3.34 2.22
N GLU A 43 -10.73 -3.08 0.92
CA GLU A 43 -12.02 -3.12 0.21
C GLU A 43 -12.55 -4.56 0.11
N PHE A 44 -11.65 -5.51 -0.14
CA PHE A 44 -12.00 -6.93 -0.19
C PHE A 44 -12.47 -7.43 1.19
N ALA A 45 -11.77 -7.06 2.26
CA ALA A 45 -12.16 -7.39 3.63
C ALA A 45 -13.53 -6.81 3.97
N ARG A 46 -13.81 -5.57 3.58
CA ARG A 46 -15.11 -4.93 3.80
C ARG A 46 -16.23 -5.61 3.02
N LYS A 47 -15.98 -6.02 1.77
CA LYS A 47 -16.96 -6.67 0.90
C LYS A 47 -17.33 -8.08 1.36
N TYR A 48 -16.36 -8.85 1.85
CA TYR A 48 -16.54 -10.26 2.22
C TYR A 48 -16.49 -10.53 3.73
N GLN A 49 -16.58 -9.48 4.57
CA GLN A 49 -16.44 -9.58 6.02
C GLN A 49 -17.24 -10.74 6.62
N ASN A 50 -18.55 -10.79 6.34
CA ASN A 50 -19.47 -11.78 6.90
C ASN A 50 -19.17 -13.23 6.45
N GLN A 51 -18.48 -13.39 5.32
CA GLN A 51 -18.06 -14.72 4.82
C GLN A 51 -16.70 -15.15 5.39
N LEU A 52 -15.85 -14.18 5.74
CA LEU A 52 -14.51 -14.40 6.24
C LEU A 52 -14.46 -14.57 7.76
N THR A 53 -15.31 -13.88 8.51
CA THR A 53 -15.31 -13.88 9.96
C THR A 53 -16.73 -13.76 10.51
N LYS A 54 -16.96 -14.30 11.71
CA LYS A 54 -18.20 -14.12 12.47
C LYS A 54 -18.20 -12.84 13.31
N SER A 55 -17.07 -12.13 13.34
CA SER A 55 -16.90 -10.90 14.11
C SER A 55 -17.26 -9.69 13.26
N ASP A 56 -17.95 -8.72 13.86
CA ASP A 56 -18.20 -7.40 13.26
C ASP A 56 -16.94 -6.53 13.18
N ASP A 57 -15.80 -7.01 13.69
CA ASP A 57 -14.52 -6.31 13.58
C ASP A 57 -13.90 -6.47 12.18
N LEU A 58 -13.90 -5.37 11.43
CA LEU A 58 -13.30 -5.26 10.11
C LEU A 58 -11.79 -5.56 10.13
N GLU A 59 -11.11 -5.29 11.25
CA GLU A 59 -9.68 -5.53 11.40
C GLU A 59 -9.36 -7.04 11.42
N VAL A 60 -10.26 -7.85 11.97
CA VAL A 60 -10.16 -9.31 11.94
C VAL A 60 -10.28 -9.81 10.49
N ALA A 61 -11.28 -9.32 9.74
CA ALA A 61 -11.43 -9.64 8.33
C ALA A 61 -10.20 -9.21 7.52
N ARG A 62 -9.68 -8.01 7.78
CA ARG A 62 -8.48 -7.46 7.12
C ARG A 62 -7.26 -8.35 7.34
N ASN A 63 -7.08 -8.84 8.57
CA ASN A 63 -5.99 -9.75 8.91
C ASN A 63 -6.11 -11.10 8.18
N VAL A 64 -7.32 -11.64 8.02
CA VAL A 64 -7.56 -12.86 7.24
C VAL A 64 -7.20 -12.66 5.78
N VAL A 65 -7.68 -11.58 5.16
CA VAL A 65 -7.35 -11.26 3.76
C VAL A 65 -5.85 -11.06 3.60
N GLY A 66 -5.20 -10.30 4.49
CA GLY A 66 -3.76 -10.07 4.46
C GLY A 66 -2.93 -11.36 4.52
N LYS A 67 -3.30 -12.30 5.42
CA LYS A 67 -2.66 -13.62 5.52
C LYS A 67 -2.90 -14.47 4.26
N SER A 68 -4.10 -14.41 3.70
CA SER A 68 -4.46 -15.15 2.48
C SER A 68 -3.67 -14.64 1.28
N VAL A 69 -3.50 -13.32 1.16
CA VAL A 69 -2.62 -12.72 0.15
C VAL A 69 -1.16 -13.14 0.34
N ALA A 70 -0.66 -13.16 1.58
CA ALA A 70 0.72 -13.60 1.85
C ALA A 70 0.95 -15.06 1.44
N ILE A 71 0.03 -15.96 1.81
CA ILE A 71 0.08 -17.37 1.39
C ILE A 71 -0.04 -17.48 -0.14
N GLY A 72 -0.94 -16.71 -0.76
CA GLY A 72 -1.10 -16.77 -2.21
C GLY A 72 0.09 -16.24 -3.01
N LYS A 73 0.82 -15.28 -2.46
CA LYS A 73 2.12 -14.88 -2.99
C LYS A 73 3.15 -15.99 -2.85
N GLN A 74 3.22 -16.65 -1.69
CA GLN A 74 4.16 -17.75 -1.45
C GLN A 74 3.92 -18.93 -2.40
N LEU A 75 2.65 -19.20 -2.71
CA LEU A 75 2.22 -20.26 -3.62
C LEU A 75 2.21 -19.85 -5.10
N GLY A 76 2.58 -18.60 -5.42
CA GLY A 76 2.78 -18.11 -6.79
C GLY A 76 1.52 -17.69 -7.55
N PHE A 77 0.32 -17.74 -6.96
CA PHE A 77 -0.92 -17.39 -7.65
C PHE A 77 -1.37 -15.93 -7.44
N ILE A 78 -0.65 -15.17 -6.61
CA ILE A 78 -0.89 -13.73 -6.41
C ILE A 78 0.40 -12.96 -6.64
N THR A 79 0.29 -11.88 -7.40
CA THR A 79 1.38 -10.94 -7.61
C THR A 79 1.00 -9.59 -7.03
N LYS A 80 1.98 -8.88 -6.46
CA LYS A 80 1.77 -7.50 -6.04
C LYS A 80 1.86 -6.64 -7.30
N VAL A 81 0.84 -5.85 -7.56
CA VAL A 81 0.93 -4.81 -8.59
C VAL A 81 1.75 -3.69 -7.99
N GLU A 82 2.95 -3.47 -8.52
CA GLU A 82 3.72 -2.29 -8.14
C GLU A 82 2.95 -1.07 -8.61
N SER A 83 2.69 -0.12 -7.69
CA SER A 83 2.12 1.14 -8.13
C SER A 83 3.16 1.82 -9.01
N GLU A 84 2.78 2.27 -10.21
CA GLU A 84 3.64 3.05 -11.12
C GLU A 84 4.21 4.33 -10.46
N HIS A 85 3.71 4.68 -9.28
CA HIS A 85 4.21 5.78 -8.48
C HIS A 85 5.57 5.49 -7.84
N ILE A 86 6.44 6.48 -7.94
CA ILE A 86 7.73 6.57 -7.24
C ILE A 86 7.63 6.15 -5.77
N SER A 87 8.59 5.33 -5.31
CA SER A 87 8.71 4.96 -3.90
C SER A 87 8.99 6.18 -3.03
N PHE A 88 8.75 6.08 -1.72
CA PHE A 88 9.03 7.21 -0.82
C PHE A 88 10.53 7.52 -0.79
N GLU A 89 11.38 6.50 -0.79
CA GLU A 89 12.83 6.63 -0.79
C GLU A 89 13.33 7.32 -2.06
N ASN A 90 12.76 6.99 -3.21
CA ASN A 90 13.11 7.64 -4.48
C ASN A 90 12.51 9.04 -4.59
N PHE A 91 11.32 9.27 -4.03
CA PHE A 91 10.71 10.60 -3.94
C PHE A 91 11.60 11.57 -3.15
N LEU A 92 12.23 11.13 -2.07
CA LEU A 92 13.16 11.95 -1.29
C LEU A 92 14.45 12.32 -2.04
N LYS A 93 14.78 11.60 -3.12
CA LYS A 93 15.95 11.87 -3.96
C LYS A 93 15.68 12.87 -5.07
N ILE A 94 14.44 13.26 -5.33
CA ILE A 94 14.12 14.34 -6.28
C ILE A 94 14.80 15.62 -5.80
N ASP A 95 15.57 16.30 -6.65
CA ASP A 95 16.40 17.44 -6.26
C ASP A 95 15.61 18.51 -5.49
N THR A 96 14.43 18.90 -6.00
CA THR A 96 13.55 19.86 -5.34
C THR A 96 13.08 19.37 -3.97
N VAL A 97 12.71 18.10 -3.84
CA VAL A 97 12.24 17.51 -2.59
C VAL A 97 13.38 17.40 -1.58
N SER A 98 14.57 16.97 -2.03
CA SER A 98 15.79 16.91 -1.24
C SER A 98 16.19 18.29 -0.73
N HIS A 99 16.13 19.30 -1.60
CA HIS A 99 16.39 20.69 -1.24
C HIS A 99 15.40 21.21 -0.18
N LEU A 100 14.10 21.04 -0.41
CA LEU A 100 13.05 21.44 0.53
C LEU A 100 13.17 20.70 1.87
N LYS A 101 13.47 19.40 1.84
CA LYS A 101 13.76 18.61 3.04
C LYS A 101 14.90 19.24 3.85
N ASN A 102 15.99 19.63 3.20
CA ASN A 102 17.17 20.19 3.86
C ASN A 102 16.94 21.59 4.44
N GLN A 103 15.98 22.36 3.90
CA GLN A 103 15.55 23.64 4.48
C GLN A 103 14.76 23.48 5.78
N LEU A 104 14.11 22.33 6.00
CA LEU A 104 13.35 22.10 7.23
C LEU A 104 14.30 21.96 8.43
N ARG A 105 14.05 22.75 9.47
CA ARG A 105 14.85 22.78 10.69
C ARG A 105 14.88 21.38 11.32
N LYS A 106 16.07 20.78 11.40
CA LYS A 106 16.28 19.55 12.19
C LYS A 106 15.95 19.84 13.65
N ASN A 107 15.27 18.89 14.30
CA ASN A 107 14.69 18.99 15.63
C ASN A 107 15.60 19.74 16.64
N ARG A 108 15.02 20.55 17.53
CA ARG A 108 15.73 21.36 18.54
C ARG A 108 16.48 20.49 19.57
N TYR A 109 16.15 19.20 19.66
CA TYR A 109 16.76 18.24 20.58
C TYR A 109 17.91 17.46 19.90
N LYS A 110 19.04 18.13 19.64
CA LYS A 110 20.25 17.49 19.10
C LYS A 110 21.04 16.65 20.13
N HIS A 111 20.69 16.71 21.41
CA HIS A 111 21.52 16.18 22.52
C HIS A 111 20.82 15.18 23.44
N LYS A 112 19.65 14.65 23.06
CA LYS A 112 19.13 13.46 23.75
C LYS A 112 19.40 12.28 22.82
N GLU A 113 20.17 11.31 23.31
CA GLU A 113 20.25 9.97 22.72
C GLU A 113 18.87 9.34 22.82
N VAL A 114 17.98 9.75 21.92
CA VAL A 114 16.71 9.09 21.71
C VAL A 114 17.01 8.10 20.61
N SER A 115 17.09 6.83 20.98
CA SER A 115 17.05 5.67 20.09
C SER A 115 15.72 5.66 19.34
N ARG A 116 15.55 6.60 18.42
CA ARG A 116 14.48 6.57 17.45
C ARG A 116 15.16 6.59 16.10
N SER A 117 14.68 5.69 15.25
CA SER A 117 15.04 5.60 13.84
C SER A 117 15.27 7.01 13.27
N GLU A 118 16.19 7.15 12.32
CA GLU A 118 16.50 8.41 11.59
C GLU A 118 15.27 9.09 10.92
N TYR A 119 14.08 8.54 11.17
CA TYR A 119 12.79 8.74 10.58
C TYR A 119 11.69 8.84 11.65
N SER A 120 11.81 9.73 12.65
CA SER A 120 10.71 9.98 13.62
C SER A 120 10.54 11.46 14.01
N GLY A 121 10.06 12.30 13.09
CA GLY A 121 9.84 13.72 13.40
C GLY A 121 8.81 14.40 12.50
N THR A 122 8.38 15.61 12.90
CA THR A 122 7.42 16.45 12.16
C THR A 122 7.81 16.64 10.69
N GLN A 123 9.11 16.76 10.42
CA GLN A 123 9.68 16.81 9.06
C GLN A 123 9.26 15.61 8.21
N GLN A 124 9.32 14.40 8.75
CA GLN A 124 8.93 13.18 8.05
C GLN A 124 7.42 13.15 7.80
N GLY A 125 6.62 13.66 8.74
CA GLY A 125 5.17 13.83 8.56
C GLY A 125 4.84 14.72 7.36
N TYR A 126 5.55 15.84 7.21
CA TYR A 126 5.42 16.72 6.04
C TYR A 126 5.85 16.03 4.75
N LEU A 127 7.00 15.33 4.76
CA LEU A 127 7.50 14.61 3.58
C LEU A 127 6.54 13.50 3.14
N TYR A 128 5.96 12.75 4.07
CA TYR A 128 4.95 11.73 3.75
C TYR A 128 3.68 12.34 3.17
N THR A 129 3.24 13.47 3.71
CA THR A 129 2.08 14.20 3.18
C THR A 129 2.35 14.69 1.75
N LEU A 130 3.52 15.27 1.51
CA LEU A 130 3.93 15.73 0.19
C LEU A 130 4.06 14.58 -0.81
N TRP A 131 4.61 13.44 -0.40
CA TRP A 131 4.66 12.24 -1.24
C TRP A 131 3.27 11.72 -1.62
N ARG A 132 2.32 11.72 -0.66
CA ARG A 132 0.92 11.36 -0.95
C ARG A 132 0.27 12.34 -1.92
N PHE A 133 0.53 13.63 -1.77
CA PHE A 133 0.05 14.65 -2.70
C PHE A 133 0.64 14.45 -4.11
N HIS A 134 1.94 14.17 -4.21
CA HIS A 134 2.59 13.84 -5.48
C HIS A 134 1.93 12.62 -6.15
N LYS A 135 1.68 11.54 -5.40
CA LYS A 135 0.96 10.36 -5.94
C LYS A 135 -0.42 10.71 -6.45
N TRP A 136 -1.15 11.53 -5.70
CA TRP A 136 -2.47 12.00 -6.13
C TRP A 136 -2.37 12.85 -7.40
N LEU A 137 -1.39 13.74 -7.51
CA LEU A 137 -1.18 14.63 -8.66
C LEU A 137 -0.89 13.85 -9.95
N VAL A 138 -0.02 12.83 -9.88
CA VAL A 138 0.35 12.01 -11.05
C VAL A 138 -0.86 11.29 -11.65
N SER A 139 -1.89 11.02 -10.86
CA SER A 139 -3.14 10.40 -11.33
C SER A 139 -4.20 11.40 -11.79
N LYS A 140 -3.83 12.67 -12.04
CA LYS A 140 -4.76 13.74 -12.43
C LYS A 140 -4.33 14.39 -13.74
N GLU A 141 -5.31 14.63 -14.60
CA GLU A 141 -5.16 15.45 -15.79
C GLU A 141 -5.61 16.88 -15.49
N PHE A 142 -4.87 17.86 -15.99
CA PHE A 142 -5.19 19.27 -15.80
C PHE A 142 -5.10 20.00 -17.14
N SER A 143 -6.14 20.76 -17.47
CA SER A 143 -6.12 21.67 -18.61
C SER A 143 -5.43 22.96 -18.20
N CYS A 144 -4.31 23.31 -18.85
CA CYS A 144 -3.65 24.59 -18.65
C CYS A 144 -4.03 25.58 -19.75
N THR A 145 -4.54 26.75 -19.34
CA THR A 145 -4.72 27.89 -20.24
C THR A 145 -3.44 28.71 -20.22
N ILE A 146 -2.69 28.72 -21.33
CA ILE A 146 -1.50 29.55 -21.47
C ILE A 146 -1.95 30.96 -21.87
N ILE A 147 -1.76 31.93 -20.99
CA ILE A 147 -1.96 33.34 -21.29
C ILE A 147 -0.63 33.90 -21.80
N ILE A 148 -0.53 34.11 -23.11
CA ILE A 148 0.63 34.76 -23.71
C ILE A 148 0.37 36.27 -23.68
N SER A 149 1.14 37.00 -22.88
CA SER A 149 1.17 38.46 -22.92
C SER A 149 1.81 38.89 -24.24
N THR A 150 0.99 39.37 -25.17
CA THR A 150 1.48 40.10 -26.35
C THR A 150 1.77 41.52 -25.90
N GLY A 151 3.05 41.90 -25.93
CA GLY A 151 3.51 43.27 -25.69
C GLY A 151 3.28 44.16 -26.90
#